data_AF-A0A942HKY1-F1
#
_entry.id   AF-A0A942HKY1-F1
#
_cell.length_a   1.000
_cell.length_b   1.000
_cell.length_c   1.000
_cell.angle_alpha   90.00
_cell.angle_beta   90.00
_cell.angle_gamma   90.00
#
_symmetry.space_group_name_H-M   'P 1'
#
loop_
_entity.id
_entity.type
_entity.pdbx_description
1 polymer ?
#
loop_
_entity_poly.entity_id
_entity_poly.type
_entity_poly.pdbx_seq_one_letter_code
_entity_poly.pdbx_strand_id
1 'polypeptide(L)'
;METDLAYSRPRKTAEQLGELAEDRHRFLNKRILLTGEPELLSIPNGPECLLNSIRLAVRICPNVVVYIGSENDALRAEAEGLADGIAFGKKVELLRHVPDFSQFDAILSIGIKVRPGLPWTTINSNGFLARVSSGVTDIPGPCDIYNPVGALAAACLGIGEVFKRLIRLKGERGTMLNGFSFSLRNYTESPTDYGPTIPENLPYDLLVVGAGAIGNGITHLISRLPFTGTINIVDREEYGPENLGTCILMTPDDSGKPKAARLASILTACGIRANGFA
;
A
#
# COMPACT_ATOMS: atom_id res chain seq x y z
N MET A 1 20.74 12.16 -2.17
CA MET A 1 19.57 11.54 -2.82
C MET A 1 18.66 12.65 -3.29
N GLU A 2 18.33 12.72 -4.57
CA GLU A 2 17.44 13.76 -5.12
C GLU A 2 15.99 13.44 -4.77
N THR A 3 15.56 13.86 -3.58
CA THR A 3 14.20 13.68 -3.08
C THR A 3 13.15 14.32 -3.99
N ASP A 4 13.52 15.37 -4.73
CA ASP A 4 12.65 16.01 -5.73
C ASP A 4 12.31 15.07 -6.90
N LEU A 5 13.28 14.29 -7.40
CA LEU A 5 13.00 13.28 -8.44
C LEU A 5 12.15 12.14 -7.89
N ALA A 6 12.43 11.68 -6.67
CA ALA A 6 11.68 10.60 -6.05
C ALA A 6 10.19 10.92 -5.93
N TYR A 7 9.81 12.15 -5.59
CA TYR A 7 8.42 12.59 -5.50
C TYR A 7 7.87 13.25 -6.78
N SER A 8 8.62 13.25 -7.88
CA SER A 8 8.23 13.94 -9.13
C SER A 8 6.90 13.44 -9.71
N ARG A 9 6.65 12.12 -9.67
CA ARG A 9 5.42 11.53 -10.21
C ARG A 9 4.18 11.86 -9.37
N PRO A 10 4.16 11.65 -8.03
CA PRO A 10 3.06 12.15 -7.19
C PRO A 10 2.81 13.65 -7.33
N ARG A 11 3.87 14.48 -7.42
CA ARG A 11 3.74 15.92 -7.65
C ARG A 11 3.05 16.21 -8.98
N LYS A 12 3.52 15.62 -10.07
CA LYS A 12 2.92 15.79 -11.40
C LYS A 12 1.46 15.36 -11.43
N THR A 13 1.11 14.27 -10.75
CA THR A 13 -0.28 13.83 -10.61
C THR A 13 -1.14 14.88 -9.89
N ALA A 14 -0.65 15.45 -8.78
CA ALA A 14 -1.36 16.51 -8.07
C ALA A 14 -1.47 17.80 -8.90
N GLU A 15 -0.40 18.18 -9.60
CA GLU A 15 -0.34 19.35 -10.48
C GLU A 15 -1.32 19.28 -11.65
N GLN A 16 -1.47 18.09 -12.26
CA GLN A 16 -2.42 17.85 -13.35
C GLN A 16 -3.88 18.09 -12.95
N LEU A 17 -4.19 18.06 -11.65
CA LEU A 17 -5.53 18.36 -11.15
C LEU A 17 -5.80 19.88 -11.08
N GLY A 18 -4.75 20.72 -11.12
CA GLY A 18 -4.89 22.17 -11.12
C GLY A 18 -5.80 22.66 -10.00
N GLU A 19 -6.73 23.56 -10.32
CA GLU A 19 -7.68 24.13 -9.35
C GLU A 19 -8.66 23.13 -8.73
N LEU A 20 -8.67 21.86 -9.17
CA LEU A 20 -9.47 20.78 -8.58
C LEU A 20 -8.78 20.10 -7.39
N ALA A 21 -7.56 20.53 -7.03
CA ALA A 21 -6.82 20.10 -5.85
C ALA A 21 -6.18 21.31 -5.16
N GLU A 22 -6.77 21.76 -4.05
CA GLU A 22 -6.40 23.01 -3.37
C GLU A 22 -4.98 22.95 -2.79
N ASP A 23 -4.61 21.80 -2.22
CA ASP A 23 -3.33 21.60 -1.54
C ASP A 23 -2.30 20.84 -2.40
N ARG A 24 -2.50 20.79 -3.72
CA ARG A 24 -1.60 20.12 -4.69
C ARG A 24 -0.12 20.50 -4.57
N HIS A 25 0.18 21.69 -4.07
CA HIS A 25 1.53 22.23 -3.92
C HIS A 25 2.12 22.03 -2.51
N ARG A 26 1.30 21.60 -1.54
CA ARG A 26 1.68 21.48 -0.11
C ARG A 26 1.58 20.08 0.45
N PHE A 27 1.00 19.13 -0.29
CA PHE A 27 0.69 17.80 0.24
C PHE A 27 1.91 17.02 0.76
N LEU A 28 3.12 17.29 0.25
CA LEU A 28 4.34 16.66 0.76
C LEU A 28 4.77 17.18 2.15
N ASN A 29 4.25 18.31 2.60
CA ASN A 29 4.51 18.84 3.95
C ASN A 29 3.51 18.33 4.99
N LYS A 30 2.48 17.60 4.54
CA LYS A 30 1.42 17.06 5.39
C LYS A 30 1.85 15.79 6.07
N ARG A 31 1.16 15.42 7.17
CA ARG A 31 1.44 14.23 7.97
C ARG A 31 0.36 13.17 7.79
N ILE A 32 0.80 11.94 7.54
CA ILE A 32 -0.07 10.76 7.47
C ILE A 32 0.16 9.93 8.73
N LEU A 33 -0.93 9.48 9.37
CA LEU A 33 -0.88 8.40 10.35
C LEU A 33 -1.40 7.10 9.73
N LEU A 34 -0.67 6.00 9.92
CA LEU A 34 -1.13 4.64 9.67
C LEU A 34 -1.33 3.94 11.02
N THR A 35 -2.50 3.36 11.24
CA THR A 35 -2.90 2.72 12.50
C THR A 35 -3.87 1.57 12.25
N GLY A 36 -4.33 0.88 13.30
CA GLY A 36 -5.44 -0.06 13.18
C GLY A 36 -6.10 -0.40 14.52
N GLU A 37 -7.25 -1.05 14.43
CA GLU A 37 -7.94 -1.69 15.55
C GLU A 37 -7.13 -2.93 15.99
N PRO A 38 -6.83 -3.10 17.30
CA PRO A 38 -5.97 -4.19 17.77
C PRO A 38 -6.42 -5.57 17.30
N GLU A 39 -7.73 -5.84 17.31
CA GLU A 39 -8.32 -7.12 16.93
C GLU A 39 -8.11 -7.41 15.43
N LEU A 40 -8.19 -6.38 14.59
CA LEU A 40 -8.00 -6.52 13.15
C LEU A 40 -6.52 -6.64 12.79
N LEU A 41 -5.63 -5.98 13.55
CA LEU A 41 -4.19 -6.13 13.38
C LEU A 41 -3.67 -7.51 13.83
N SER A 42 -4.42 -8.23 14.67
CA SER A 42 -4.05 -9.58 15.12
C SER A 42 -4.49 -10.71 14.17
N ILE A 43 -5.32 -10.43 13.15
CA ILE A 43 -5.73 -11.43 12.15
C ILE A 43 -4.90 -11.28 10.85
N PRO A 44 -4.66 -12.36 10.08
CA PRO A 44 -3.67 -12.34 8.97
C PRO A 44 -3.84 -11.21 7.93
N ASN A 45 -5.08 -10.83 7.60
CA ASN A 45 -5.34 -9.75 6.63
C ASN A 45 -4.92 -8.36 7.14
N GLY A 46 -4.92 -8.12 8.45
CA GLY A 46 -4.63 -6.81 9.04
C GLY A 46 -3.17 -6.38 8.89
N PRO A 47 -2.19 -7.19 9.33
CA PRO A 47 -0.77 -7.00 9.07
C PRO A 47 -0.48 -6.75 7.59
N GLU A 48 -1.06 -7.55 6.70
CA GLU A 48 -0.90 -7.36 5.26
C GLU A 48 -1.40 -5.98 4.81
N CYS A 49 -2.60 -5.57 5.21
CA CYS A 49 -3.12 -4.25 4.88
C CYS A 49 -2.19 -3.13 5.40
N LEU A 50 -1.73 -3.23 6.65
CA LEU A 50 -0.88 -2.21 7.27
C LEU A 50 0.48 -2.11 6.58
N LEU A 51 1.18 -3.24 6.40
CA LEU A 51 2.51 -3.28 5.82
C LEU A 51 2.48 -2.85 4.34
N ASN A 52 1.42 -3.19 3.61
CA ASN A 52 1.21 -2.69 2.24
C ASN A 52 0.92 -1.18 2.23
N SER A 53 0.17 -0.68 3.20
CA SER A 53 -0.09 0.74 3.35
C SER A 53 1.17 1.53 3.67
N ILE A 54 2.08 1.00 4.51
CA ILE A 54 3.40 1.59 4.77
C ILE A 54 4.19 1.68 3.46
N ARG A 55 4.27 0.58 2.69
CA ARG A 55 4.97 0.54 1.39
C ARG A 55 4.47 1.59 0.41
N LEU A 56 3.17 1.86 0.40
CA LEU A 56 2.54 2.82 -0.50
C LEU A 56 2.65 4.25 0.02
N ALA A 57 2.45 4.49 1.31
CA ALA A 57 2.42 5.82 1.91
C ALA A 57 3.74 6.58 1.74
N VAL A 58 4.88 5.90 1.98
CA VAL A 58 6.22 6.52 1.85
C VAL A 58 6.52 7.01 0.43
N ARG A 59 5.83 6.46 -0.58
CA ARG A 59 5.99 6.78 -2.00
C ARG A 59 5.27 8.07 -2.37
N ILE A 60 4.22 8.43 -1.63
CA ILE A 60 3.39 9.60 -1.91
C ILE A 60 3.62 10.75 -0.94
N CYS A 61 4.13 10.51 0.26
CA CYS A 61 4.37 11.56 1.26
C CYS A 61 5.59 11.21 2.13
N PRO A 62 6.48 12.18 2.43
CA PRO A 62 7.63 11.95 3.29
C PRO A 62 7.29 11.84 4.78
N ASN A 63 6.23 12.49 5.27
CA ASN A 63 5.91 12.50 6.70
C ASN A 63 4.90 11.40 7.05
N VAL A 64 5.37 10.16 7.07
CA VAL A 64 4.58 9.00 7.49
C VAL A 64 4.86 8.68 8.95
N VAL A 65 3.80 8.50 9.71
CA VAL A 65 3.81 8.07 11.11
C VAL A 65 3.02 6.78 11.21
N VAL A 66 3.49 5.83 12.01
CA VAL A 66 2.82 4.57 12.29
C VAL A 66 2.58 4.46 13.79
N TYR A 67 1.36 4.09 14.15
CA TYR A 67 1.02 3.71 15.52
C TYR A 67 0.39 2.32 15.52
N ILE A 68 0.98 1.42 16.30
CA ILE A 68 0.49 0.06 16.51
C ILE A 68 0.42 -0.11 18.03
N GLY A 69 -0.74 -0.52 18.54
CA GLY A 69 -0.94 -0.75 19.97
C GLY A 69 0.02 -1.82 20.51
N SER A 70 0.31 -1.76 21.81
CA SER A 70 1.25 -2.68 22.49
C SER A 70 0.87 -4.15 22.38
N GLU A 71 -0.40 -4.44 22.06
CA GLU A 71 -0.92 -5.80 21.88
C GLU A 71 -0.33 -6.49 20.65
N ASN A 72 0.25 -5.72 19.71
CA ASN A 72 0.75 -6.19 18.42
C ASN A 72 2.25 -5.89 18.25
N ASP A 73 3.06 -6.12 19.28
CA ASP A 73 4.50 -5.80 19.30
C ASP A 73 5.32 -6.51 18.20
N ALA A 74 4.96 -7.73 17.82
CA ALA A 74 5.62 -8.44 16.73
C ALA A 74 5.39 -7.74 15.38
N LEU A 75 4.15 -7.33 15.11
CA LEU A 75 3.82 -6.54 13.92
C LEU A 75 4.53 -5.17 13.94
N ARG A 76 4.65 -4.56 15.13
CA ARG A 76 5.38 -3.29 15.30
C ARG A 76 6.85 -3.44 14.91
N ALA A 77 7.53 -4.50 15.34
CA ALA A 77 8.91 -4.78 14.97
C ALA A 77 9.06 -5.04 13.45
N GLU A 78 8.12 -5.78 12.85
CA GLU A 78 8.09 -5.99 11.40
C GLU A 78 7.89 -4.68 10.62
N ALA A 79 6.96 -3.84 11.07
CA ALA A 79 6.71 -2.53 10.49
C ALA A 79 7.93 -1.60 10.60
N GLU A 80 8.67 -1.66 11.72
CA GLU A 80 9.91 -0.90 11.94
C GLU A 80 10.98 -1.32 10.93
N GLY A 81 11.27 -2.64 10.84
CA GLY A 81 12.26 -3.16 9.91
C GLY A 81 11.91 -2.90 8.44
N LEU A 82 10.63 -3.02 8.08
CA LEU A 82 10.15 -2.64 6.76
C LEU A 82 10.39 -1.16 6.49
N ALA A 83 9.96 -0.29 7.41
CA ALA A 83 10.03 1.14 7.24
C ALA A 83 11.47 1.65 7.11
N ASP A 84 12.39 1.13 7.92
CA ASP A 84 13.82 1.44 7.84
C ASP A 84 14.42 1.04 6.48
N GLY A 85 13.98 -0.08 5.89
CA GLY A 85 14.47 -0.55 4.60
C GLY A 85 13.94 0.24 3.40
N ILE A 86 12.74 0.80 3.48
CA ILE A 86 12.06 1.41 2.32
C ILE A 86 11.96 2.94 2.36
N ALA A 87 12.20 3.56 3.53
CA ALA A 87 12.09 4.99 3.69
C ALA A 87 13.15 5.71 2.84
N PHE A 88 12.74 6.81 2.22
CA PHE A 88 13.64 7.71 1.51
C PHE A 88 13.24 9.15 1.81
N GLY A 89 14.23 10.05 1.85
CA GLY A 89 14.03 11.42 2.31
C GLY A 89 13.89 11.50 3.83
N LYS A 90 12.71 11.22 4.37
CA LYS A 90 12.43 11.25 5.83
C LYS A 90 12.16 9.85 6.35
N LYS A 91 12.66 9.55 7.55
CA LYS A 91 12.34 8.31 8.25
C LYS A 91 10.86 8.27 8.61
N VAL A 92 10.27 7.07 8.54
CA VAL A 92 8.94 6.82 9.10
C VAL A 92 9.05 6.85 10.62
N GLU A 93 8.13 7.56 11.27
CA GLU A 93 8.10 7.66 12.73
C GLU A 93 7.19 6.58 13.31
N LEU A 94 7.71 5.71 14.17
CA LEU A 94 6.91 4.71 14.88
C LEU A 94 6.65 5.17 16.32
N LEU A 95 5.38 5.38 16.66
CA LEU A 95 4.97 5.84 17.98
C LEU A 95 4.71 4.67 18.93
N ARG A 96 5.03 4.87 20.22
CA ARG A 96 4.78 3.91 21.31
C ARG A 96 3.53 4.22 22.13
N HIS A 97 3.00 5.43 21.99
CA HIS A 97 1.84 5.90 22.72
C HIS A 97 0.77 6.38 21.74
N VAL A 98 -0.49 6.29 22.15
CA VAL A 98 -1.62 6.80 21.37
C VAL A 98 -1.35 8.27 21.03
N PRO A 99 -1.26 8.64 19.74
CA PRO A 99 -1.04 10.03 19.38
C PRO A 99 -2.32 10.85 19.57
N ASP A 100 -2.15 12.17 19.70
CA ASP A 100 -3.23 13.10 19.40
C ASP A 100 -3.57 13.01 17.90
N PHE A 101 -4.74 12.46 17.57
CA PHE A 101 -5.14 12.26 16.18
C PHE A 101 -5.38 13.57 15.42
N SER A 102 -5.59 14.69 16.11
CA SER A 102 -5.87 15.99 15.46
C SER A 102 -4.66 16.59 14.73
N GLN A 103 -3.45 16.08 14.99
CA GLN A 103 -2.20 16.57 14.40
C GLN A 103 -1.93 16.06 12.97
N PHE A 104 -2.77 15.16 12.45
CA PHE A 104 -2.56 14.51 11.15
C PHE A 104 -3.52 15.04 10.11
N ASP A 105 -3.01 15.25 8.89
CA ASP A 105 -3.82 15.70 7.75
C ASP A 105 -4.61 14.55 7.11
N ALA A 106 -4.15 13.31 7.31
CA ALA A 106 -4.83 12.09 6.90
C ALA A 106 -4.47 10.93 7.83
N ILE A 107 -5.45 10.09 8.13
CA ILE A 107 -5.29 8.90 8.95
C ILE A 107 -5.84 7.72 8.19
N LEU A 108 -5.04 6.67 8.02
CA LEU A 108 -5.47 5.37 7.53
C LEU A 108 -5.54 4.40 8.70
N SER A 109 -6.70 3.78 8.91
CA SER A 109 -6.91 2.76 9.93
C SER A 109 -7.25 1.42 9.31
N ILE A 110 -6.53 0.38 9.72
CA ILE A 110 -6.93 -1.01 9.46
C ILE A 110 -8.02 -1.37 10.47
N GLY A 111 -9.26 -1.55 10.04
CA GLY A 111 -10.38 -1.63 10.98
C GLY A 111 -11.74 -1.77 10.33
N ILE A 112 -12.76 -1.51 11.12
CA ILE A 112 -14.18 -1.56 10.75
C ILE A 112 -14.81 -0.19 10.97
N LYS A 113 -14.40 0.49 12.05
CA LYS A 113 -14.98 1.73 12.53
C LYS A 113 -14.41 2.93 11.82
N VAL A 114 -15.30 3.82 11.38
CA VAL A 114 -14.93 5.15 10.90
C VAL A 114 -14.94 6.17 12.03
N ARG A 115 -14.20 7.27 11.85
CA ARG A 115 -14.18 8.41 12.78
C ARG A 115 -14.42 9.71 12.01
N PRO A 116 -15.69 10.10 11.74
CA PRO A 116 -16.02 11.21 10.84
C PRO A 116 -15.49 12.58 11.28
N GLY A 117 -15.24 12.77 12.58
CA GLY A 117 -14.65 14.00 13.13
C GLY A 117 -13.15 14.17 12.88
N LEU A 118 -12.50 13.20 12.23
CA LEU A 118 -11.09 13.17 11.91
C LEU A 118 -10.90 12.93 10.40
N PRO A 119 -9.72 13.23 9.81
CA PRO A 119 -9.45 12.94 8.41
C PRO A 119 -9.17 11.44 8.19
N TRP A 120 -10.15 10.61 8.54
CA TRP A 120 -10.03 9.18 8.76
C TRP A 120 -10.48 8.37 7.55
N THR A 121 -9.67 7.42 7.13
CA THR A 121 -9.99 6.42 6.12
C THR A 121 -9.80 5.04 6.77
N THR A 122 -10.85 4.24 6.77
CA THR A 122 -10.82 2.86 7.29
C THR A 122 -10.74 1.88 6.12
N ILE A 123 -9.88 0.87 6.23
CA ILE A 123 -9.78 -0.23 5.26
C ILE A 123 -9.76 -1.59 5.97
N ASN A 124 -10.27 -2.60 5.26
CA ASN A 124 -10.05 -4.01 5.58
C ASN A 124 -10.23 -4.87 4.32
N SER A 125 -10.01 -6.18 4.45
CA SER A 125 -10.23 -7.13 3.37
C SER A 125 -10.80 -8.44 3.90
N ASN A 126 -11.54 -9.14 3.04
CA ASN A 126 -11.95 -10.52 3.29
C ASN A 126 -11.97 -11.31 1.98
N GLY A 127 -11.09 -12.30 1.84
CA GLY A 127 -10.87 -13.00 0.59
C GLY A 127 -10.54 -12.03 -0.55
N PHE A 128 -11.26 -12.13 -1.67
CA PHE A 128 -11.09 -11.25 -2.83
C PHE A 128 -11.75 -9.87 -2.67
N LEU A 129 -12.32 -9.55 -1.50
CA LEU A 129 -12.91 -8.24 -1.26
C LEU A 129 -11.90 -7.27 -0.66
N ALA A 130 -11.81 -6.10 -1.30
CA ALA A 130 -11.15 -4.92 -0.77
C ALA A 130 -12.23 -3.91 -0.34
N ARG A 131 -12.12 -3.37 0.88
CA ARG A 131 -13.10 -2.44 1.44
C ARG A 131 -12.43 -1.17 1.92
N VAL A 132 -13.14 -0.06 1.75
CA VAL A 132 -12.66 1.26 2.16
C VAL A 132 -13.82 2.18 2.51
N SER A 133 -13.63 2.99 3.53
CA SER A 133 -14.52 4.10 3.84
C SER A 133 -13.74 5.30 4.34
N SER A 134 -14.01 6.44 3.71
CA SER A 134 -13.52 7.76 4.06
C SER A 134 -14.67 8.72 4.41
N GLY A 135 -15.87 8.18 4.62
CA GLY A 135 -17.06 8.93 5.00
C GLY A 135 -17.55 8.56 6.39
N VAL A 136 -18.87 8.40 6.50
CA VAL A 136 -19.58 8.15 7.77
C VAL A 136 -20.00 6.69 7.94
N THR A 137 -19.81 5.86 6.92
CA THR A 137 -20.27 4.47 6.91
C THR A 137 -19.14 3.55 7.37
N ASP A 138 -19.36 2.82 8.46
CA ASP A 138 -18.50 1.69 8.87
C ASP A 138 -18.43 0.65 7.74
N ILE A 139 -17.31 -0.09 7.64
CA ILE A 139 -17.17 -1.19 6.67
C ILE A 139 -17.45 -2.54 7.33
N PRO A 140 -17.88 -3.59 6.60
CA PRO A 140 -18.21 -4.88 7.20
C PRO A 140 -17.02 -5.52 7.95
N GLY A 141 -17.34 -6.20 9.05
CA GLY A 141 -16.36 -6.80 9.97
C GLY A 141 -15.79 -8.19 9.65
N PRO A 142 -16.48 -9.10 8.91
CA PRO A 142 -15.88 -10.38 8.54
C PRO A 142 -14.60 -10.14 7.73
N CYS A 143 -13.47 -10.64 8.23
CA CYS A 143 -12.11 -10.50 7.69
C CYS A 143 -11.30 -11.80 7.84
N ASP A 144 -12.00 -12.93 7.98
CA ASP A 144 -11.51 -14.24 8.38
C ASP A 144 -10.90 -15.08 7.24
N ILE A 145 -11.19 -14.75 5.99
CA ILE A 145 -10.63 -15.41 4.81
C ILE A 145 -9.36 -14.65 4.40
N TYR A 146 -8.22 -15.22 4.73
CA TYR A 146 -6.92 -14.67 4.34
C TYR A 146 -6.74 -14.67 2.82
N ASN A 147 -6.41 -13.51 2.26
CA ASN A 147 -6.00 -13.39 0.87
C ASN A 147 -5.17 -12.11 0.66
N PRO A 148 -3.86 -12.22 0.36
CA PRO A 148 -2.98 -11.06 0.22
C PRO A 148 -3.36 -10.18 -0.98
N VAL A 149 -4.08 -10.70 -1.97
CA VAL A 149 -4.59 -9.94 -3.13
C VAL A 149 -5.62 -8.90 -2.66
N GLY A 150 -6.58 -9.33 -1.82
CA GLY A 150 -7.59 -8.46 -1.23
C GLY A 150 -6.98 -7.40 -0.30
N ALA A 151 -6.03 -7.81 0.54
CA ALA A 151 -5.35 -6.91 1.47
C ALA A 151 -4.53 -5.82 0.76
N LEU A 152 -3.76 -6.18 -0.29
CA LEU A 152 -3.03 -5.22 -1.10
C LEU A 152 -3.97 -4.25 -1.82
N ALA A 153 -5.07 -4.74 -2.39
CA ALA A 153 -6.05 -3.87 -3.04
C ALA A 153 -6.72 -2.91 -2.06
N ALA A 154 -7.06 -3.36 -0.85
CA ALA A 154 -7.60 -2.50 0.21
C ALA A 154 -6.59 -1.39 0.58
N ALA A 155 -5.30 -1.73 0.71
CA ALA A 155 -4.25 -0.75 0.94
C ALA A 155 -4.11 0.24 -0.22
N CYS A 156 -4.18 -0.22 -1.48
CA CYS A 156 -4.16 0.66 -2.67
C CYS A 156 -5.34 1.65 -2.67
N LEU A 157 -6.56 1.16 -2.41
CA LEU A 157 -7.76 2.01 -2.31
C LEU A 157 -7.62 3.00 -1.15
N GLY A 158 -7.22 2.54 0.03
CA GLY A 158 -7.03 3.37 1.23
C GLY A 158 -5.99 4.46 1.03
N ILE A 159 -4.84 4.15 0.44
CA ILE A 159 -3.80 5.15 0.17
C ILE A 159 -4.23 6.11 -0.94
N GLY A 160 -5.03 5.65 -1.91
CA GLY A 160 -5.69 6.53 -2.87
C GLY A 160 -6.58 7.56 -2.19
N GLU A 161 -7.40 7.15 -1.22
CA GLU A 161 -8.24 8.04 -0.42
C GLU A 161 -7.42 8.99 0.45
N VAL A 162 -6.36 8.49 1.10
CA VAL A 162 -5.40 9.34 1.83
C VAL A 162 -4.84 10.41 0.90
N PHE A 163 -4.39 10.05 -0.31
CA PHE A 163 -3.87 11.01 -1.27
C PHE A 163 -4.90 12.08 -1.63
N LYS A 164 -6.17 11.71 -1.88
CA LYS A 164 -7.27 12.67 -2.13
C LYS A 164 -7.43 13.68 -0.98
N ARG A 165 -7.33 13.24 0.28
CA ARG A 165 -7.38 14.14 1.46
C ARG A 165 -6.18 15.09 1.49
N LEU A 166 -4.98 14.56 1.26
CA LEU A 166 -3.75 15.35 1.31
C LEU A 166 -3.76 16.47 0.26
N ILE A 167 -4.26 16.22 -0.94
CA ILE A 167 -4.36 17.24 -1.99
C ILE A 167 -5.62 18.11 -1.90
N ARG A 168 -6.55 17.79 -0.98
CA ARG A 168 -7.89 18.39 -0.89
C ARG A 168 -8.61 18.36 -2.23
N LEU A 169 -8.82 17.13 -2.74
CA LEU A 169 -9.53 16.90 -3.99
C LEU A 169 -10.95 17.49 -3.91
N LYS A 170 -11.32 18.30 -4.89
CA LYS A 170 -12.67 18.85 -4.98
C LYS A 170 -13.65 17.84 -5.60
N GLY A 171 -14.92 17.95 -5.19
CA GLY A 171 -15.98 17.02 -5.57
C GLY A 171 -16.24 16.91 -7.07
N GLU A 172 -15.94 17.97 -7.84
CA GLU A 172 -16.08 17.99 -9.30
C GLU A 172 -15.13 17.01 -10.00
N ARG A 173 -14.00 16.66 -9.36
CA ARG A 173 -13.04 15.71 -9.92
C ARG A 173 -13.26 14.28 -9.41
N GLY A 174 -13.75 14.16 -8.19
CA GLY A 174 -14.01 12.86 -7.59
C GLY A 174 -14.45 12.99 -6.14
N THR A 175 -15.10 11.95 -5.67
CA THR A 175 -15.60 11.86 -4.30
C THR A 175 -14.75 10.90 -3.47
N MET A 176 -14.88 11.04 -2.16
CA MET A 176 -14.35 10.08 -1.19
C MET A 176 -15.25 8.83 -1.20
N LEU A 177 -14.63 7.66 -1.14
CA LEU A 177 -15.36 6.39 -1.02
C LEU A 177 -15.99 6.29 0.37
N ASN A 178 -17.22 5.79 0.46
CA ASN A 178 -17.95 5.71 1.73
C ASN A 178 -18.66 4.35 1.85
N GLY A 179 -18.14 3.46 2.69
CA GLY A 179 -18.64 2.08 2.81
C GLY A 179 -18.46 1.26 1.53
N PHE A 180 -17.42 1.53 0.73
CA PHE A 180 -17.19 0.89 -0.55
C PHE A 180 -16.59 -0.50 -0.38
N SER A 181 -17.04 -1.46 -1.19
CA SER A 181 -16.53 -2.82 -1.28
C SER A 181 -16.36 -3.19 -2.74
N PHE A 182 -15.23 -3.79 -3.10
CA PHE A 182 -14.92 -4.20 -4.47
C PHE A 182 -14.38 -5.62 -4.50
N SER A 183 -14.90 -6.44 -5.40
CA SER A 183 -14.42 -7.82 -5.61
C SER A 183 -13.41 -7.87 -6.73
N LEU A 184 -12.21 -8.33 -6.42
CA LEU A 184 -11.14 -8.56 -7.40
C LEU A 184 -11.36 -9.81 -8.24
N ARG A 185 -12.37 -10.63 -7.91
CA ARG A 185 -12.68 -11.87 -8.61
C ARG A 185 -13.60 -11.64 -9.81
N ASN A 186 -14.63 -10.83 -9.64
CA ASN A 186 -15.68 -10.59 -10.65
C ASN A 186 -15.81 -9.11 -11.03
N TYR A 187 -14.97 -8.23 -10.46
CA TYR A 187 -14.91 -6.80 -10.76
C TYR A 187 -16.21 -6.04 -10.48
N THR A 188 -16.96 -6.46 -9.47
CA THR A 188 -18.23 -5.81 -9.07
C THR A 188 -18.08 -4.99 -7.78
N GLU A 189 -18.88 -3.93 -7.70
CA GLU A 189 -19.05 -3.11 -6.49
C GLU A 189 -20.10 -3.71 -5.54
N SER A 190 -19.94 -3.44 -4.25
CA SER A 190 -20.79 -3.96 -3.17
C SER A 190 -21.07 -5.47 -3.20
N PRO A 191 -20.06 -6.33 -3.49
CA PRO A 191 -20.24 -7.78 -3.48
C PRO A 191 -20.40 -8.31 -2.05
N THR A 192 -21.12 -9.42 -1.92
CA THR A 192 -21.24 -10.20 -0.67
C THR A 192 -20.41 -11.49 -0.70
N ASP A 193 -19.99 -11.94 -1.87
CA ASP A 193 -19.15 -13.14 -2.05
C ASP A 193 -17.67 -12.80 -1.86
N TYR A 194 -17.04 -13.46 -0.87
CA TYR A 194 -15.63 -13.30 -0.55
C TYR A 194 -14.69 -14.07 -1.50
N GLY A 195 -15.25 -14.92 -2.37
CA GLY A 195 -14.49 -15.80 -3.25
C GLY A 195 -13.86 -16.99 -2.51
N PRO A 196 -13.22 -17.90 -3.26
CA PRO A 196 -12.60 -19.08 -2.68
C PRO A 196 -11.34 -18.72 -1.89
N THR A 197 -10.91 -19.65 -1.04
CA THR A 197 -9.56 -19.60 -0.45
C THR A 197 -8.50 -19.72 -1.55
N ILE A 198 -7.35 -19.07 -1.32
CA ILE A 198 -6.19 -19.25 -2.20
C ILE A 198 -5.72 -20.71 -2.10
N PRO A 199 -5.48 -21.41 -3.22
CA PRO A 199 -4.93 -22.76 -3.19
C PRO A 199 -3.59 -22.80 -2.47
N GLU A 200 -3.29 -23.88 -1.77
CA GLU A 200 -2.01 -24.06 -1.05
C GLU A 200 -0.78 -24.08 -1.98
N ASN A 201 -1.00 -24.27 -3.29
CA ASN A 201 0.05 -24.31 -4.29
C ASN A 201 -0.45 -23.72 -5.62
N LEU A 202 0.37 -22.87 -6.24
CA LEU A 202 0.19 -22.32 -7.57
C LEU A 202 1.36 -22.78 -8.49
N PRO A 203 1.25 -23.93 -9.18
CA PRO A 203 2.33 -24.54 -9.97
C PRO A 203 2.43 -23.93 -11.37
N TYR A 204 2.34 -22.61 -11.48
CA TYR A 204 2.32 -21.90 -12.75
C TYR A 204 3.64 -21.22 -13.04
N ASP A 205 4.16 -21.42 -14.25
CA ASP A 205 5.23 -20.61 -14.80
C ASP A 205 4.65 -19.29 -15.32
N LEU A 206 5.29 -18.17 -14.99
CA LEU A 206 4.85 -16.83 -15.39
C LEU A 206 5.96 -16.07 -16.10
N LEU A 207 5.56 -15.24 -17.07
CA LEU A 207 6.39 -14.23 -17.69
C LEU A 207 5.86 -12.84 -17.30
N VAL A 208 6.66 -12.06 -16.59
CA VAL A 208 6.37 -10.67 -16.23
C VAL A 208 7.17 -9.77 -17.16
N VAL A 209 6.49 -9.08 -18.08
CA VAL A 209 7.12 -8.11 -18.99
C VAL A 209 6.98 -6.71 -18.40
N GLY A 210 8.11 -6.13 -18.00
CA GLY A 210 8.22 -4.86 -17.29
C GLY A 210 8.39 -5.03 -15.78
N ALA A 211 9.41 -4.39 -15.22
CA ALA A 211 9.80 -4.37 -13.82
C ALA A 211 9.75 -2.95 -13.22
N GLY A 212 9.02 -2.03 -13.87
CA GLY A 212 8.62 -0.74 -13.34
C GLY A 212 7.59 -0.83 -12.21
N ALA A 213 6.75 0.20 -12.05
CA ALA A 213 5.81 0.31 -10.93
C ALA A 213 4.79 -0.86 -10.87
N ILE A 214 4.19 -1.21 -12.00
CA ILE A 214 3.23 -2.32 -12.09
C ILE A 214 3.94 -3.66 -11.86
N GLY A 215 5.10 -3.87 -12.49
CA GLY A 215 5.93 -5.07 -12.28
C GLY A 215 6.30 -5.26 -10.81
N ASN A 216 6.67 -4.18 -10.11
CA ASN A 216 6.90 -4.17 -8.67
C ASN A 216 5.67 -4.65 -7.86
N GLY A 217 4.49 -4.13 -8.20
CA GLY A 217 3.23 -4.54 -7.56
C GLY A 217 2.92 -6.02 -7.78
N ILE A 218 3.11 -6.51 -9.02
CA ILE A 218 2.92 -7.91 -9.38
C ILE A 218 3.93 -8.81 -8.64
N THR A 219 5.22 -8.45 -8.65
CA THR A 219 6.28 -9.21 -7.96
C THR A 219 6.02 -9.25 -6.45
N HIS A 220 5.58 -8.14 -5.85
CA HIS A 220 5.21 -8.13 -4.44
C HIS A 220 4.09 -9.11 -4.17
N LEU A 221 3.04 -9.10 -4.99
CA LEU A 221 1.93 -10.04 -4.82
C LEU A 221 2.37 -11.51 -5.01
N ILE A 222 3.19 -11.80 -6.02
CA ILE A 222 3.78 -13.13 -6.25
C ILE A 222 4.56 -13.57 -5.01
N SER A 223 5.32 -12.68 -4.37
CA SER A 223 6.09 -12.99 -3.16
C SER A 223 5.23 -13.36 -1.94
N ARG A 224 3.93 -13.05 -1.96
CA ARG A 224 2.97 -13.39 -0.90
C ARG A 224 2.09 -14.59 -1.24
N LEU A 225 2.20 -15.13 -2.45
CA LEU A 225 1.39 -16.23 -2.96
C LEU A 225 2.22 -17.52 -3.06
N PRO A 226 1.60 -18.70 -2.92
CA PRO A 226 2.32 -19.97 -2.86
C PRO A 226 2.71 -20.49 -4.27
N PHE A 227 3.41 -19.66 -5.04
CA PHE A 227 3.92 -20.06 -6.36
C PHE A 227 5.05 -21.08 -6.23
N THR A 228 4.95 -22.16 -6.99
CA THR A 228 6.00 -23.20 -7.08
C THR A 228 6.60 -23.34 -8.48
N GLY A 229 6.01 -22.68 -9.48
CA GLY A 229 6.56 -22.58 -10.83
C GLY A 229 7.78 -21.65 -10.91
N THR A 230 8.16 -21.31 -12.14
CA THR A 230 9.28 -20.41 -12.47
C THR A 230 8.75 -19.06 -12.94
N ILE A 231 9.27 -17.99 -12.37
CA ILE A 231 8.89 -16.61 -12.70
C ILE A 231 10.01 -15.93 -13.49
N ASN A 232 9.77 -15.66 -14.76
CA ASN A 232 10.71 -14.93 -15.61
C ASN A 232 10.30 -13.46 -15.68
N ILE A 233 11.21 -12.55 -15.39
CA ILE A 233 10.99 -11.10 -15.40
C ILE A 233 11.86 -10.48 -16.48
N VAL A 234 11.27 -9.66 -17.36
CA VAL A 234 11.99 -9.01 -18.47
C VAL A 234 11.86 -7.50 -18.34
N ASP A 235 12.98 -6.80 -18.22
CA ASP A 235 13.06 -5.33 -18.26
C ASP A 235 14.50 -4.90 -18.54
N ARG A 236 14.69 -4.13 -19.61
CA ARG A 236 16.00 -3.63 -20.07
C ARG A 236 16.52 -2.45 -19.28
N GLU A 237 15.70 -1.85 -18.41
CA GLU A 237 16.03 -0.62 -17.70
C GLU A 237 16.64 -0.89 -16.32
N GLU A 238 17.35 0.13 -15.82
CA GLU A 238 17.83 0.21 -14.44
C GLU A 238 16.94 1.14 -13.62
N TYR A 239 16.93 0.98 -12.30
CA TYR A 239 16.19 1.88 -11.43
C TYR A 239 16.79 3.29 -11.40
N GLY A 240 15.98 4.29 -11.74
CA GLY A 240 16.26 5.69 -11.50
C GLY A 240 15.70 6.20 -10.16
N PRO A 241 16.18 7.35 -9.63
CA PRO A 241 15.67 7.93 -8.39
C PRO A 241 14.15 8.18 -8.40
N GLU A 242 13.57 8.52 -9.55
CA GLU A 242 12.14 8.74 -9.72
C GLU A 242 11.30 7.46 -9.57
N ASN A 243 11.94 6.29 -9.58
CA ASN A 243 11.27 5.02 -9.35
C ASN A 243 10.96 4.81 -7.86
N LEU A 244 11.68 5.48 -6.94
CA LEU A 244 11.39 5.45 -5.50
C LEU A 244 9.98 5.94 -5.16
N GLY A 245 9.38 6.84 -5.94
CA GLY A 245 8.01 7.31 -5.72
C GLY A 245 6.91 6.41 -6.32
N THR A 246 7.27 5.28 -6.93
CA THR A 246 6.28 4.44 -7.64
C THR A 246 6.49 2.93 -7.53
N CYS A 247 7.71 2.47 -7.25
CA CYS A 247 8.04 1.06 -7.14
C CYS A 247 7.99 0.62 -5.67
N ILE A 248 7.01 -0.20 -5.30
CA ILE A 248 6.74 -0.52 -3.88
C ILE A 248 7.83 -1.37 -3.23
N LEU A 249 8.56 -2.19 -4.00
CA LEU A 249 9.66 -3.03 -3.49
C LEU A 249 11.03 -2.36 -3.56
N MET A 250 11.15 -1.21 -4.22
CA MET A 250 12.43 -0.52 -4.37
C MET A 250 12.88 0.09 -3.04
N THR A 251 14.15 -0.11 -2.69
CA THR A 251 14.83 0.58 -1.58
C THR A 251 15.75 1.68 -2.12
N PRO A 252 16.21 2.63 -1.27
CA PRO A 252 17.22 3.61 -1.68
C PRO A 252 18.47 3.01 -2.31
N ASP A 253 18.88 1.83 -1.84
CA ASP A 253 20.09 1.13 -2.27
C ASP A 253 19.94 0.45 -3.64
N ASP A 254 18.75 0.46 -4.24
CA ASP A 254 18.47 -0.19 -5.52
C ASP A 254 18.69 0.72 -6.74
N SER A 255 18.98 2.01 -6.53
CA SER A 255 19.28 2.95 -7.61
C SER A 255 20.45 2.46 -8.47
N GLY A 256 20.30 2.49 -9.80
CA GLY A 256 21.29 2.00 -10.76
C GLY A 256 21.36 0.48 -10.90
N LYS A 257 20.52 -0.30 -10.18
CA LYS A 257 20.46 -1.75 -10.39
C LYS A 257 19.50 -2.11 -11.53
N PRO A 258 19.78 -3.17 -12.31
CA PRO A 258 18.85 -3.67 -13.32
C PRO A 258 17.53 -4.12 -12.69
N LYS A 259 16.40 -3.60 -13.19
CA LYS A 259 15.09 -3.78 -12.55
C LYS A 259 14.67 -5.25 -12.49
N ALA A 260 14.78 -5.95 -13.63
CA ALA A 260 14.39 -7.36 -13.72
C ALA A 260 15.21 -8.26 -12.80
N ALA A 261 16.53 -8.11 -12.79
CA ALA A 261 17.43 -8.88 -11.93
C ALA A 261 17.13 -8.62 -10.44
N ARG A 262 16.85 -7.35 -10.08
CA ARG A 262 16.50 -7.01 -8.71
C ARG A 262 15.19 -7.67 -8.26
N LEU A 263 14.12 -7.59 -9.06
CA LEU A 263 12.85 -8.23 -8.71
C LEU A 263 12.96 -9.76 -8.64
N ALA A 264 13.74 -10.38 -9.53
CA ALA A 264 14.00 -11.83 -9.48
C ALA A 264 14.74 -12.24 -8.19
N SER A 265 15.70 -11.43 -7.73
CA SER A 265 16.41 -11.67 -6.47
C SER A 265 15.49 -11.64 -5.25
N ILE A 266 14.47 -10.78 -5.26
CA ILE A 266 13.46 -10.70 -4.18
C ILE A 266 12.64 -12.00 -4.14
N LEU A 267 12.14 -12.46 -5.29
CA LEU A 267 11.39 -13.72 -5.36
C LEU A 267 12.23 -14.92 -4.93
N THR A 268 13.51 -14.96 -5.33
CA THR A 268 14.43 -16.02 -4.94
C THR A 268 14.65 -16.04 -3.42
N ALA A 269 14.77 -14.87 -2.79
CA ALA A 269 14.86 -14.77 -1.32
C ALA A 269 13.58 -15.25 -0.60
N CYS A 270 12.43 -15.22 -1.28
CA CYS A 270 11.17 -15.79 -0.81
C CYS A 270 11.01 -17.29 -1.14
N GLY A 271 12.04 -17.95 -1.70
CA GLY A 271 12.00 -19.36 -2.08
C GLY A 271 11.30 -19.64 -3.42
N ILE A 272 10.98 -18.61 -4.20
CA ILE A 272 10.33 -18.73 -5.52
C ILE A 272 11.41 -18.75 -6.60
N ARG A 273 11.35 -19.74 -7.51
CA ARG A 273 12.28 -19.81 -8.65
C ARG A 273 12.03 -18.63 -9.58
N ALA A 274 13.03 -17.74 -9.75
CA ALA A 274 12.88 -16.58 -10.59
C ALA A 274 14.15 -16.20 -11.35
N ASN A 275 13.99 -15.70 -12.57
CA ASN A 275 15.08 -15.22 -13.43
C ASN A 275 14.76 -13.80 -13.93
N GLY A 276 15.77 -12.93 -13.94
CA GLY A 276 15.67 -11.58 -14.49
C GLY A 276 16.46 -11.45 -15.79
N PHE A 277 15.83 -10.90 -16.82
CA PHE A 277 16.42 -10.68 -18.15
C PHE A 277 16.34 -9.20 -18.53
N ALA A 278 17.41 -8.69 -19.14
CA ALA A 278 17.47 -7.35 -19.72
C ALA A 278 17.13 -7.39 -21.21
#